data_AF-A0A4R7DKJ6-F1
#
_entry.id   AF-A0A4R7DKJ6-F1
#
_cell.length_a   1.000
_cell.length_b   1.000
_cell.length_c   1.000
_cell.angle_alpha   90.00
_cell.angle_beta   90.00
_cell.angle_gamma   90.00
#
_symmetry.space_group_name_H-M   'P 1'
#
loop_
_entity.id
_entity.type
_entity.pdbx_description
1 polymer ?
#
loop_
_entity_poly.entity_id
_entity_poly.type
_entity_poly.pdbx_seq_one_letter_code
_entity_poly.pdbx_strand_id
1 'polypeptide(L)'
;MSSCCGTTAQQHIDKAQRTLLWTVLVLNGVMFFVEFIAGWLAESSGLFADSLDMLADTLVYAVSLYAVGKAIKYKANAAILNGTLQTVLALVVLADVLQRLIFGSQPNANMMLWVALLALAVNIACFALLYSSRNGDINIRASWICSRNDMIMNGGVILSALLVAKLNMAWPDLVIATVIALIVLRSAIRIIRDARAVKAGEKTDLSGCCG
;
A
#
# COMPACT_ATOMS: atom_id res chain seq x y z
N MET A 1 26.14 36.34 -23.10
CA MET A 1 25.26 35.91 -24.20
C MET A 1 24.52 34.66 -23.74
N SER A 2 23.20 34.65 -23.97
CA SER A 2 22.23 33.54 -23.84
C SER A 2 21.88 32.99 -22.44
N SER A 3 20.82 33.63 -21.92
CA SER A 3 19.79 33.11 -21.03
C SER A 3 19.07 31.84 -21.55
N CYS A 4 18.32 31.20 -20.65
CA CYS A 4 17.16 30.30 -20.85
C CYS A 4 17.40 28.79 -20.87
N CYS A 5 17.11 28.08 -19.75
CA CYS A 5 15.95 27.17 -19.60
C CYS A 5 16.01 26.46 -18.23
N GLY A 6 14.92 26.42 -17.44
CA GLY A 6 14.85 25.48 -16.31
C GLY A 6 13.80 25.73 -15.22
N THR A 7 13.27 26.94 -15.06
CA THR A 7 12.35 27.23 -13.94
C THR A 7 10.93 26.71 -14.15
N THR A 8 10.47 26.58 -15.40
CA THR A 8 9.15 26.04 -15.76
C THR A 8 9.13 24.52 -15.88
N ALA A 9 10.23 23.88 -16.28
CA ALA A 9 10.32 22.42 -16.39
C ALA A 9 10.28 21.74 -15.00
N GLN A 10 10.98 22.29 -14.01
CA GLN A 10 10.94 21.77 -12.62
C GLN A 10 9.56 21.98 -11.95
N GLN A 11 8.89 23.10 -12.23
CA GLN A 11 7.56 23.42 -11.68
C GLN A 11 6.42 22.62 -12.34
N HIS A 12 6.55 22.23 -13.62
CA HIS A 12 5.57 21.36 -14.29
C HIS A 12 5.68 19.91 -13.82
N ILE A 13 6.89 19.42 -13.54
CA ILE A 13 7.14 18.09 -12.97
C ILE A 13 6.50 17.98 -11.57
N ASP A 14 6.66 19.00 -10.72
CA ASP A 14 6.05 19.06 -9.39
C ASP A 14 4.51 19.04 -9.42
N LYS A 15 3.87 19.78 -10.33
CA LYS A 15 2.39 19.80 -10.43
C LYS A 15 1.82 18.48 -10.93
N ALA A 16 2.40 17.88 -11.98
CA ALA A 16 1.94 16.61 -12.51
C ALA A 16 2.14 15.45 -11.53
N GLN A 17 3.29 15.40 -10.85
CA GLN A 17 3.54 14.44 -9.77
C GLN A 17 2.59 14.65 -8.58
N ARG A 18 2.35 15.91 -8.18
CA ARG A 18 1.44 16.22 -7.07
C ARG A 18 0.00 15.83 -7.39
N THR A 19 -0.46 16.04 -8.63
CA THR A 19 -1.80 15.59 -9.08
C THR A 19 -1.89 14.07 -9.08
N LEU A 20 -0.89 13.35 -9.61
CA LEU A 20 -0.84 11.89 -9.58
C LEU A 20 -0.87 11.33 -8.15
N LEU A 21 -0.03 11.86 -7.27
CA LEU A 21 -0.01 11.46 -5.86
C LEU A 21 -1.34 11.74 -5.16
N TRP A 22 -2.00 12.87 -5.48
CA TRP A 22 -3.34 13.16 -4.99
C TRP A 22 -4.38 12.16 -5.49
N THR A 23 -4.32 11.79 -6.77
CA THR A 23 -5.24 10.80 -7.36
C THR A 23 -5.09 9.44 -6.69
N VAL A 24 -3.87 8.93 -6.53
CA VAL A 24 -3.61 7.65 -5.88
C VAL A 24 -4.00 7.69 -4.40
N LEU A 25 -3.69 8.80 -3.70
CA LEU A 25 -4.08 9.00 -2.30
C LEU A 25 -5.61 8.93 -2.11
N VAL A 26 -6.36 9.62 -2.97
CA VAL A 26 -7.84 9.62 -2.90
C VAL A 26 -8.40 8.25 -3.26
N LEU A 27 -7.87 7.58 -4.28
CA LEU A 27 -8.33 6.25 -4.69
C LEU A 27 -8.11 5.21 -3.58
N ASN A 28 -6.89 5.12 -3.03
CA ASN A 28 -6.60 4.22 -1.91
C ASN A 28 -7.38 4.60 -0.65
N GLY A 29 -7.55 5.91 -0.39
CA GLY A 29 -8.31 6.38 0.76
C GLY A 29 -9.80 6.01 0.68
N VAL A 30 -10.41 6.13 -0.50
CA VAL A 30 -11.79 5.70 -0.74
C VAL A 30 -11.92 4.18 -0.63
N MET A 31 -11.00 3.45 -1.27
CA MET A 31 -11.02 1.99 -1.23
C MET A 31 -10.81 1.44 0.18
N PHE A 32 -9.96 2.06 1.01
CA PHE A 32 -9.82 1.71 2.42
C PHE A 32 -11.18 1.68 3.13
N PHE A 33 -12.00 2.73 3.00
CA PHE A 33 -13.32 2.74 3.65
C PHE A 33 -14.25 1.66 3.09
N VAL A 34 -14.23 1.44 1.76
CA VAL A 34 -15.04 0.41 1.11
C VAL A 34 -14.66 -0.98 1.62
N GLU A 35 -13.37 -1.31 1.62
CA GLU A 35 -12.86 -2.62 2.02
C GLU A 35 -12.90 -2.83 3.52
N PHE A 36 -12.70 -1.80 4.34
CA PHE A 36 -12.82 -1.90 5.78
C PHE A 36 -14.25 -2.25 6.19
N ILE A 37 -15.23 -1.53 5.63
CA ILE A 37 -16.65 -1.79 5.88
C ILE A 37 -17.03 -3.16 5.32
N ALA A 38 -16.57 -3.49 4.10
CA ALA A 38 -16.84 -4.77 3.48
C ALA A 38 -16.20 -5.94 4.24
N GLY A 39 -14.96 -5.83 4.70
CA GLY A 39 -14.26 -6.85 5.46
C GLY A 39 -14.92 -7.10 6.81
N TRP A 40 -15.43 -6.04 7.45
CA TRP A 40 -16.24 -6.18 8.66
C TRP A 40 -17.56 -6.91 8.39
N LEU A 41 -18.33 -6.46 7.39
CA LEU A 41 -19.64 -7.04 7.04
C LEU A 41 -19.53 -8.46 6.46
N ALA A 42 -18.47 -8.72 5.70
CA ALA A 42 -18.19 -10.02 5.09
C ALA A 42 -17.43 -10.94 6.04
N GLU A 43 -17.11 -10.53 7.27
CA GLU A 43 -16.29 -11.29 8.21
C GLU A 43 -14.99 -11.86 7.61
N SER A 44 -14.33 -11.10 6.72
CA SER A 44 -13.12 -11.51 6.02
C SER A 44 -11.89 -10.79 6.56
N SER A 45 -10.94 -11.57 7.07
CA SER A 45 -9.61 -11.09 7.45
C SER A 45 -8.78 -10.67 6.24
N GLY A 46 -8.99 -11.31 5.08
CA GLY A 46 -8.29 -10.95 3.84
C GLY A 46 -8.62 -9.54 3.37
N LEU A 47 -9.91 -9.22 3.29
CA LEU A 47 -10.39 -7.85 2.99
C LEU A 47 -9.94 -6.86 4.07
N PHE A 48 -9.98 -7.26 5.34
CA PHE A 48 -9.52 -6.42 6.43
C PHE A 48 -8.02 -6.10 6.30
N ALA A 49 -7.19 -7.09 5.95
CA ALA A 49 -5.77 -6.92 5.69
C ALA A 49 -5.50 -5.97 4.52
N ASP A 50 -6.19 -6.16 3.38
CA ASP A 50 -6.07 -5.31 2.19
C ASP A 50 -6.42 -3.86 2.50
N SER A 51 -7.53 -3.64 3.23
CA SER A 51 -7.95 -2.30 3.64
C SER A 51 -6.89 -1.58 4.47
N LEU A 52 -6.26 -2.27 5.43
CA LEU A 52 -5.24 -1.67 6.29
C LEU A 52 -3.94 -1.37 5.54
N ASP A 53 -3.62 -2.14 4.50
CA ASP A 53 -2.50 -1.84 3.60
C ASP A 53 -2.79 -0.57 2.79
N MET A 54 -4.00 -0.45 2.24
CA MET A 54 -4.44 0.77 1.54
C MET A 54 -4.41 2.00 2.46
N LEU A 55 -4.79 1.85 3.74
CA LEU A 55 -4.66 2.92 4.73
C LEU A 55 -3.20 3.32 4.95
N ALA A 56 -2.30 2.35 5.06
CA ALA A 56 -0.87 2.62 5.21
C ALA A 56 -0.35 3.43 4.00
N ASP A 57 -0.69 3.01 2.79
CA ASP A 57 -0.30 3.69 1.55
C ASP A 57 -0.87 5.11 1.47
N THR A 58 -2.14 5.30 1.82
CA THR A 58 -2.76 6.64 1.87
C THR A 58 -2.00 7.55 2.83
N LEU A 59 -1.61 7.06 4.01
CA LEU A 59 -0.82 7.83 4.98
C LEU A 59 0.59 8.13 4.46
N VAL A 60 1.22 7.19 3.76
CA VAL A 60 2.51 7.40 3.09
C VAL A 60 2.43 8.49 2.06
N TYR A 61 1.42 8.44 1.20
CA TYR A 61 1.24 9.46 0.17
C TYR A 61 0.94 10.82 0.80
N ALA A 62 0.15 10.88 1.87
CA ALA A 62 -0.13 12.12 2.59
C ALA A 62 1.14 12.73 3.19
N VAL A 63 1.95 11.93 3.89
CA VAL A 63 3.22 12.37 4.48
C VAL A 63 4.22 12.75 3.39
N SER A 64 4.28 11.98 2.29
CA SER A 64 5.14 12.27 1.14
C SER A 64 4.77 13.59 0.50
N LEU A 65 3.47 13.85 0.28
CA LEU A 65 2.97 15.10 -0.28
C LEU A 65 3.29 16.31 0.62
N TYR A 66 3.22 16.13 1.95
CA TYR A 66 3.64 17.13 2.93
C TYR A 66 5.16 17.38 2.93
N ALA A 67 5.95 16.35 2.62
CA ALA A 67 7.41 16.41 2.58
C ALA A 67 7.98 16.89 1.22
N VAL A 68 7.17 17.01 0.16
CA VAL A 68 7.59 17.57 -1.13
C VAL A 68 8.12 18.99 -0.92
N GLY A 69 9.40 19.21 -1.27
CA GLY A 69 10.10 20.49 -1.10
C GLY A 69 10.88 20.66 0.21
N LYS A 70 10.91 19.66 1.11
CA LYS A 70 11.71 19.69 2.35
C LYS A 70 12.95 18.77 2.30
N ALA A 71 13.96 19.08 3.12
CA ALA A 71 15.27 18.41 3.14
C ALA A 71 15.21 16.88 3.38
N ILE A 72 16.22 16.14 2.89
CA ILE A 72 16.34 14.66 2.94
C ILE A 72 16.12 14.07 4.34
N LYS A 73 16.49 14.79 5.41
CA LYS A 73 16.25 14.36 6.81
C LYS A 73 14.77 14.13 7.15
N TYR A 74 13.86 14.87 6.50
CA TYR A 74 12.41 14.67 6.67
C TYR A 74 11.93 13.39 6.00
N LYS A 75 12.57 12.97 4.89
CA LYS A 75 12.24 11.72 4.18
C LYS A 75 12.59 10.47 5.02
N ALA A 76 13.74 10.49 5.71
CA ALA A 76 14.13 9.38 6.59
C ALA A 76 13.18 9.23 7.79
N ASN A 77 12.78 10.33 8.44
CA ASN A 77 11.80 10.27 9.53
C ASN A 77 10.41 9.84 9.04
N ALA A 78 9.99 10.27 7.85
CA ALA A 78 8.75 9.82 7.22
C ALA A 78 8.75 8.31 6.95
N ALA A 79 9.86 7.75 6.43
CA ALA A 79 9.99 6.33 6.21
C ALA A 79 9.95 5.50 7.51
N ILE A 80 10.59 5.98 8.59
CA ILE A 80 10.51 5.33 9.91
C ILE A 80 9.08 5.35 10.44
N LEU A 81 8.39 6.49 10.33
CA LEU A 81 6.99 6.61 10.76
C LEU A 81 6.11 5.62 10.00
N ASN A 82 6.27 5.56 8.67
CA ASN A 82 5.52 4.63 7.83
C ASN A 82 5.75 3.16 8.23
N GLY A 83 7.02 2.73 8.26
CA GLY A 83 7.31 1.34 8.63
C GLY A 83 6.80 1.00 10.04
N THR A 84 6.79 1.97 10.97
CA THR A 84 6.22 1.76 12.30
C THR A 84 4.70 1.57 12.24
N LEU A 85 3.99 2.39 11.45
CA LEU A 85 2.55 2.25 11.23
C LEU A 85 2.21 0.90 10.57
N GLN A 86 2.89 0.53 9.48
CA GLN A 86 2.70 -0.76 8.80
C GLN A 86 2.96 -1.94 9.75
N THR A 87 3.97 -1.84 10.63
CA THR A 87 4.22 -2.86 11.66
C THR A 87 3.04 -3.01 12.60
N VAL A 88 2.48 -1.90 13.11
CA VAL A 88 1.32 -1.92 14.00
C VAL A 88 0.09 -2.50 13.28
N LEU A 89 -0.18 -2.06 12.06
CA LEU A 89 -1.32 -2.54 11.27
C LEU A 89 -1.22 -4.03 10.96
N ALA A 90 -0.04 -4.53 10.59
CA ALA A 90 0.19 -5.96 10.39
C ALA A 90 -0.07 -6.79 11.65
N LEU A 91 0.33 -6.28 12.83
CA LEU A 91 0.02 -6.93 14.11
C LEU A 91 -1.48 -6.93 14.42
N VAL A 92 -2.21 -5.87 14.05
CA VAL A 92 -3.68 -5.82 14.18
C VAL A 92 -4.34 -6.87 13.30
N VAL A 93 -3.89 -7.05 12.05
CA VAL A 93 -4.39 -8.13 11.17
C VAL A 93 -4.09 -9.51 11.77
N LEU A 94 -2.88 -9.75 12.28
CA LEU A 94 -2.54 -11.02 12.91
C LEU A 94 -3.39 -11.29 14.16
N ALA A 95 -3.73 -10.25 14.92
CA ALA A 95 -4.64 -10.37 16.06
C ALA A 95 -6.07 -10.71 15.61
N ASP A 96 -6.58 -10.08 14.54
CA ASP A 96 -7.89 -10.41 13.94
C ASP A 96 -7.93 -11.87 13.44
N VAL A 97 -6.88 -12.32 12.74
CA VAL A 97 -6.75 -13.71 12.31
C VAL A 97 -6.78 -14.66 13.51
N LEU A 98 -6.01 -14.37 14.56
CA LEU A 98 -5.99 -15.21 15.77
C LEU A 98 -7.35 -15.23 16.46
N GLN A 99 -8.02 -14.09 16.54
CA GLN A 99 -9.37 -13.98 17.09
C GLN A 99 -10.35 -14.87 16.29
N ARG A 100 -10.35 -14.79 14.97
CA ARG A 100 -11.25 -15.60 14.12
C ARG A 100 -10.88 -17.08 14.06
N LEU A 101 -9.61 -17.43 14.28
CA LEU A 101 -9.20 -18.81 14.47
C LEU A 101 -9.80 -19.42 15.75
N ILE A 102 -9.93 -18.62 16.82
CA ILE A 102 -10.44 -19.07 18.12
C ILE A 102 -11.98 -19.03 18.18
N PHE A 103 -12.58 -17.93 17.75
CA PHE A 103 -14.03 -17.69 17.85
C PHE A 103 -14.82 -18.14 16.61
N GLY A 104 -14.13 -18.46 15.52
CA GLY A 104 -14.74 -18.74 14.22
C GLY A 104 -15.12 -17.46 13.46
N SER A 105 -15.29 -17.61 12.15
CA SER A 105 -15.89 -16.62 11.26
C SER A 105 -16.55 -17.35 10.07
N GLN A 106 -17.54 -16.71 9.44
CA GLN A 106 -18.14 -17.21 8.20
C GLN A 106 -18.00 -16.17 7.09
N PRO A 107 -16.86 -16.14 6.38
CA PRO A 107 -16.62 -15.11 5.39
C PRO A 107 -17.62 -15.19 4.24
N ASN A 108 -18.29 -14.07 3.94
CA ASN A 108 -19.22 -13.98 2.82
C ASN A 108 -18.43 -13.91 1.51
N ALA A 109 -18.22 -15.06 0.89
CA ALA A 109 -17.40 -15.20 -0.30
C ALA A 109 -17.86 -14.33 -1.48
N ASN A 110 -19.16 -14.09 -1.63
CA ASN A 110 -19.69 -13.27 -2.73
C ASN A 110 -19.32 -11.79 -2.53
N MET A 111 -19.56 -11.26 -1.33
CA MET A 111 -19.16 -9.89 -0.99
C MET A 111 -17.65 -9.71 -1.08
N MET A 112 -16.90 -10.70 -0.57
CA MET A 112 -15.45 -10.73 -0.61
C MET A 112 -14.91 -10.66 -2.04
N LEU A 113 -15.47 -11.48 -2.95
CA LEU A 113 -15.03 -11.53 -4.35
C LEU A 113 -15.29 -10.21 -5.07
N TRP A 114 -16.50 -9.64 -4.96
CA TRP A 114 -16.84 -8.41 -5.68
C TRP A 114 -16.01 -7.22 -5.22
N VAL A 115 -15.78 -7.11 -3.91
CA VAL A 115 -14.97 -6.02 -3.36
C VAL A 115 -13.50 -6.18 -3.74
N ALA A 116 -12.95 -7.40 -3.65
CA ALA A 116 -11.57 -7.66 -4.06
C ALA A 116 -11.35 -7.42 -5.57
N LEU A 117 -12.34 -7.72 -6.41
CA LEU A 117 -12.30 -7.40 -7.84
C LEU A 117 -12.33 -5.89 -8.09
N LEU A 118 -13.16 -5.14 -7.34
CA LEU A 118 -13.20 -3.69 -7.41
C LEU A 118 -11.86 -3.07 -6.98
N ALA A 119 -11.29 -3.56 -5.89
CA ALA A 119 -9.98 -3.14 -5.39
C ALA A 119 -8.87 -3.40 -6.41
N LEU A 120 -8.85 -4.59 -7.01
CA LEU A 120 -7.92 -4.92 -8.09
C LEU A 120 -8.07 -3.97 -9.28
N ALA A 121 -9.30 -3.64 -9.68
CA ALA A 121 -9.55 -2.72 -10.78
C ALA A 121 -9.03 -1.30 -10.49
N VAL A 122 -9.22 -0.81 -9.26
CA VAL A 122 -8.67 0.48 -8.81
C VAL A 122 -7.14 0.45 -8.78
N ASN A 123 -6.54 -0.61 -8.23
CA ASN A 123 -5.08 -0.77 -8.19
C ASN A 123 -4.47 -0.86 -9.60
N ILE A 124 -5.14 -1.53 -10.55
CA ILE A 124 -4.74 -1.53 -11.96
C ILE A 124 -4.85 -0.14 -12.58
N ALA A 125 -5.90 0.63 -12.27
CA ALA A 125 -6.03 2.00 -12.76
C ALA A 125 -4.91 2.90 -12.22
N CYS A 126 -4.59 2.81 -10.91
CA CYS A 126 -3.45 3.47 -10.29
C CYS A 126 -2.13 3.07 -10.97
N PHE A 127 -1.92 1.77 -11.20
CA PHE A 127 -0.76 1.23 -11.90
C PHE A 127 -0.64 1.82 -13.32
N ALA A 128 -1.73 1.82 -14.09
CA ALA A 128 -1.74 2.31 -15.46
C ALA A 128 -1.43 3.81 -15.55
N LEU A 129 -1.97 4.61 -14.63
CA LEU A 129 -1.69 6.04 -14.52
C LEU A 129 -0.20 6.32 -14.21
N LEU A 130 0.37 5.55 -13.28
CA LEU A 130 1.79 5.62 -12.92
C LEU A 130 2.69 5.14 -14.07
N TYR A 131 2.32 4.04 -14.74
CA TYR A 131 3.06 3.45 -15.84
C TYR A 131 3.06 4.30 -17.10
N SER A 132 1.95 4.98 -17.41
CA SER A 132 1.87 5.94 -18.52
C SER A 132 2.85 7.11 -18.31
N SER A 133 3.14 7.45 -17.06
CA SER A 133 4.08 8.50 -16.68
C SER A 133 5.54 8.03 -16.57
N ARG A 134 5.88 6.81 -17.04
CA ARG A 134 7.22 6.19 -16.85
C ARG A 134 8.41 6.95 -17.45
N ASN A 135 8.15 7.92 -18.34
CA ASN A 135 9.20 8.71 -18.99
C ASN A 135 9.64 9.93 -18.13
N GLY A 136 9.04 10.14 -16.95
CA GLY A 136 9.50 11.10 -15.93
C GLY A 136 10.41 10.48 -14.86
N ASP A 137 11.03 11.34 -14.04
CA ASP A 137 12.02 11.09 -12.98
C ASP A 137 12.03 9.71 -12.29
N ILE A 138 13.22 9.32 -11.80
CA ILE A 138 13.58 8.07 -11.09
C ILE A 138 12.57 7.69 -9.97
N ASN A 139 11.84 8.64 -9.40
CA ASN A 139 10.79 8.42 -8.41
C ASN A 139 9.59 7.59 -8.92
N ILE A 140 9.23 7.65 -10.21
CA ILE A 140 8.08 6.90 -10.75
C ILE A 140 8.40 5.40 -10.86
N ARG A 141 9.70 5.05 -10.94
CA ARG A 141 10.16 3.65 -10.95
C ARG A 141 9.88 2.92 -9.63
N ALA A 142 9.85 3.60 -8.49
CA ALA A 142 9.53 2.95 -7.23
C ALA A 142 8.01 2.69 -7.12
N SER A 143 7.18 3.62 -7.58
CA SER A 143 5.72 3.52 -7.48
C SER A 143 5.10 2.38 -8.30
N TRP A 144 5.62 2.04 -9.49
CA TRP A 144 5.06 0.90 -10.27
C TRP A 144 5.40 -0.46 -9.66
N ILE A 145 6.55 -0.58 -8.98
CA ILE A 145 6.92 -1.82 -8.29
C ILE A 145 6.00 -2.04 -7.08
N CYS A 146 5.69 -0.97 -6.35
CA CYS A 146 4.77 -0.98 -5.21
C CYS A 146 3.37 -1.42 -5.65
N SER A 147 2.82 -0.74 -6.66
CA SER A 147 1.49 -1.06 -7.20
C SER A 147 1.38 -2.49 -7.77
N ARG A 148 2.50 -3.09 -8.20
CA ARG A 148 2.54 -4.52 -8.57
C ARG A 148 2.39 -5.45 -7.37
N ASN A 149 2.95 -5.10 -6.21
CA ASN A 149 2.83 -5.92 -5.01
C ASN A 149 1.38 -5.93 -4.51
N ASP A 150 0.71 -4.78 -4.55
CA ASP A 150 -0.71 -4.67 -4.18
C ASP A 150 -1.58 -5.55 -5.10
N MET A 151 -1.31 -5.55 -6.41
CA MET A 151 -1.98 -6.46 -7.35
C MET A 151 -1.79 -7.95 -6.99
N ILE A 152 -0.62 -8.35 -6.46
CA ILE A 152 -0.38 -9.72 -6.00
C ILE A 152 -1.20 -10.01 -4.75
N MET A 153 -1.27 -9.07 -3.79
CA MET A 153 -2.08 -9.23 -2.57
C MET A 153 -3.57 -9.33 -2.89
N ASN A 154 -4.12 -8.43 -3.70
CA ASN A 154 -5.52 -8.46 -4.13
C ASN A 154 -5.83 -9.75 -4.90
N GLY A 155 -4.88 -10.24 -5.73
CA GLY A 155 -4.98 -11.54 -6.37
C GLY A 155 -5.08 -12.70 -5.37
N GLY A 156 -4.33 -12.63 -4.26
CA GLY A 156 -4.45 -13.54 -3.13
C GLY A 156 -5.83 -13.50 -2.46
N VAL A 157 -6.37 -12.30 -2.24
CA VAL A 157 -7.73 -12.13 -1.67
C VAL A 157 -8.79 -12.71 -2.60
N ILE A 158 -8.71 -12.45 -3.91
CA ILE A 158 -9.62 -13.06 -4.90
C ILE A 158 -9.52 -14.59 -4.88
N LEU A 159 -8.30 -15.13 -4.85
CA LEU A 159 -8.09 -16.58 -4.75
C LEU A 159 -8.72 -17.15 -3.47
N SER A 160 -8.54 -16.47 -2.34
CA SER A 160 -9.21 -16.84 -1.09
C SER A 160 -10.73 -16.83 -1.24
N ALA A 161 -11.32 -15.77 -1.80
CA ALA A 161 -12.77 -15.67 -1.98
C ALA A 161 -13.33 -16.85 -2.79
N LEU A 162 -12.62 -17.25 -3.87
CA LEU A 162 -13.00 -18.41 -4.68
C LEU A 162 -12.87 -19.73 -3.90
N LEU A 163 -11.82 -19.87 -3.08
CA LEU A 163 -11.63 -21.05 -2.23
C LEU A 163 -12.68 -21.13 -1.11
N VAL A 164 -13.00 -20.01 -0.46
CA VAL A 164 -14.07 -19.92 0.55
C VAL A 164 -15.41 -20.27 -0.09
N ALA A 165 -15.73 -19.74 -1.27
CA ALA A 165 -16.96 -20.06 -1.99
C ALA A 165 -17.09 -21.56 -2.31
N LYS A 166 -15.97 -22.22 -2.65
CA LYS A 166 -15.95 -23.64 -3.01
C LYS A 166 -15.94 -24.57 -1.79
N LEU A 167 -15.20 -24.21 -0.75
CA LEU A 167 -14.97 -25.04 0.42
C LEU A 167 -15.98 -24.80 1.54
N ASN A 168 -16.68 -23.64 1.54
CA ASN A 168 -17.53 -23.18 2.64
C ASN A 168 -16.81 -23.18 4.00
N MET A 169 -15.53 -22.85 3.99
CA MET A 169 -14.69 -22.77 5.19
C MET A 169 -13.92 -21.46 5.22
N ALA A 170 -13.68 -20.92 6.42
CA ALA A 170 -12.97 -19.66 6.61
C ALA A 170 -11.43 -19.77 6.50
N TRP A 171 -10.86 -20.97 6.62
CA TRP A 171 -9.40 -21.15 6.68
C TRP A 171 -8.62 -20.58 5.48
N PRO A 172 -9.12 -20.59 4.22
CA PRO A 172 -8.37 -20.00 3.09
C PRO A 172 -8.16 -18.50 3.28
N ASP A 173 -9.16 -17.80 3.84
CA ASP A 173 -9.10 -16.37 4.12
C ASP A 173 -8.12 -16.04 5.22
N LEU A 174 -8.14 -16.81 6.30
CA LEU A 174 -7.21 -16.66 7.42
C LEU A 174 -5.75 -16.91 6.97
N VAL A 175 -5.52 -17.89 6.09
CA VAL A 175 -4.19 -18.16 5.54
C VAL A 175 -3.71 -17.00 4.66
N ILE A 176 -4.54 -16.51 3.75
CA ILE A 176 -4.16 -15.38 2.88
C ILE A 176 -3.92 -14.11 3.71
N ALA A 177 -4.80 -13.78 4.66
CA ALA A 177 -4.62 -12.65 5.57
C ALA A 177 -3.31 -12.76 6.36
N THR A 178 -2.97 -13.95 6.85
CA THR A 178 -1.69 -14.21 7.53
C THR A 178 -0.50 -13.96 6.61
N VAL A 179 -0.56 -14.46 5.37
CA VAL A 179 0.52 -14.28 4.39
C VAL A 179 0.73 -12.81 4.07
N ILE A 180 -0.35 -12.06 3.81
CA ILE A 180 -0.32 -10.62 3.56
C ILE A 180 0.32 -9.90 4.76
N ALA A 181 -0.18 -10.14 5.97
CA ALA A 181 0.34 -9.51 7.18
C ALA A 181 1.83 -9.79 7.41
N LEU A 182 2.30 -11.02 7.16
CA LEU A 182 3.72 -11.37 7.28
C LEU A 182 4.59 -10.68 6.22
N ILE A 183 4.09 -10.52 4.99
CA ILE A 183 4.81 -9.81 3.94
C ILE A 183 4.92 -8.33 4.31
N VAL A 184 3.81 -7.68 4.68
CA VAL A 184 3.79 -6.27 5.12
C VAL A 184 4.72 -6.06 6.32
N LEU A 185 4.67 -6.95 7.32
CA LEU A 185 5.53 -6.86 8.50
C LEU A 185 7.02 -6.96 8.14
N ARG A 186 7.41 -7.87 7.24
CA ARG A 186 8.80 -8.00 6.78
C ARG A 186 9.27 -6.76 6.02
N SER A 187 8.42 -6.23 5.12
CA SER A 187 8.70 -5.00 4.38
C SER A 187 8.85 -3.83 5.34
N ALA A 188 7.94 -3.66 6.28
CA ALA A 188 7.98 -2.60 7.29
C ALA A 188 9.27 -2.61 8.13
N ILE A 189 9.69 -3.78 8.62
CA ILE A 189 10.94 -3.92 9.39
C ILE A 189 12.15 -3.55 8.54
N ARG A 190 12.18 -3.96 7.27
CA ARG A 190 13.26 -3.60 6.34
C ARG A 190 13.32 -2.08 6.13
N ILE A 191 12.18 -1.43 5.89
CA ILE A 191 12.07 0.02 5.71
C ILE A 191 12.60 0.77 6.92
N ILE A 192 12.20 0.39 8.13
CA ILE A 192 12.69 1.02 9.37
C ILE A 192 14.21 0.88 9.47
N ARG A 193 14.74 -0.31 9.20
CA ARG A 193 16.19 -0.58 9.28
C ARG A 193 16.98 0.29 8.31
N ASP A 194 16.55 0.35 7.05
CA ASP A 194 17.23 1.14 6.02
C ASP A 194 17.13 2.64 6.29
N ALA A 195 15.96 3.12 6.72
CA ALA A 195 15.78 4.53 7.09
C ALA A 195 16.63 4.95 8.31
N ARG A 196 16.84 4.05 9.29
CA ARG A 196 17.76 4.28 10.41
C ARG A 196 19.23 4.32 9.96
N ALA A 197 19.64 3.45 9.03
CA ALA A 197 21.00 3.44 8.49
C ALA A 197 21.33 4.75 7.74
N VAL A 198 20.38 5.28 6.95
CA VAL A 198 20.52 6.61 6.31
C VAL A 198 20.65 7.70 7.36
N LYS A 199 19.88 7.65 8.45
CA LYS A 199 19.96 8.63 9.54
C LYS A 199 21.28 8.55 10.31
N ALA A 200 21.89 7.38 10.39
CA ALA A 200 23.22 7.15 10.98
C ALA A 200 24.38 7.56 10.06
N GLY A 201 24.10 7.91 8.79
CA GLY A 201 25.11 8.32 7.81
C GLY A 201 25.79 7.17 7.06
N GLU A 202 25.29 5.93 7.17
CA GLU A 202 25.87 4.75 6.52
C GLU A 202 25.39 4.52 5.08
N LYS A 203 24.25 5.11 4.68
CA LYS A 203 23.69 4.97 3.33
C LYS A 203 23.27 6.32 2.76
N THR A 204 23.59 6.57 1.49
CA THR A 204 23.40 7.87 0.83
C THR A 204 22.07 8.01 0.08
N ASP A 205 21.25 6.96 -0.01
CA ASP A 205 20.01 6.98 -0.82
C ASP A 205 18.85 6.19 -0.17
N LEU A 206 17.66 6.80 -0.20
CA LEU A 206 16.36 6.26 0.24
C LEU A 206 15.50 5.74 -0.93
N SER A 207 15.99 5.84 -2.18
CA SER A 207 15.24 5.43 -3.39
C SER A 207 14.80 3.97 -3.39
N GLY A 208 15.45 3.11 -2.59
CA GLY A 208 15.13 1.69 -2.45
C GLY A 208 14.16 1.32 -1.31
N CYS A 209 13.64 2.28 -0.54
CA CYS A 209 12.82 1.99 0.65
C CYS A 209 11.34 1.69 0.38
N CYS A 210 10.93 1.55 -0.89
CA CYS A 210 9.59 1.05 -1.26
C CYS A 210 9.67 -0.40 -1.78
N GLY A 211 10.48 -1.27 -1.16
CA GLY A 211 10.76 -2.63 -1.64
C GLY A 211 10.78 -3.72 -0.57
#